data_AF-A0A5C6AVA0-F1
#
_entry.id   AF-A0A5C6AVA0-F1
#
_cell.length_a   1.000
_cell.length_b   1.000
_cell.length_c   1.000
_cell.angle_alpha   90.00
_cell.angle_beta   90.00
_cell.angle_gamma   90.00
#
_symmetry.space_group_name_H-M   'P 1'
#
loop_
_entity.id
_entity.type
_entity.pdbx_description
1 polymer ?
#
loop_
_entity_poly.entity_id
_entity_poly.type
_entity_poly.pdbx_seq_one_letter_code
_entity_poly.pdbx_strand_id
1 'polypeptide(L)'
;MTFIVRPTKLVDCELHGGDSGAELFLVEGDSASKTVARVRDSRFQAVLPMQGKPMNAAKASVKSIEKNQLFTKLVEALGTGWGDAFDLTAMRYQRVILLFDPDADGIHCGALMLIFFDRMLRPLIDANRLAVVQPPLFEISARGYSDTLHAYTDEHYHKLRDALDAKGIAYSKRRYRGLASMNDETLHETCLDPDSRSIHLLQRQDAAAALAAFGGKR
;
A
#
# COMPACT_ATOMS: atom_id res chain seq x y z
N MET A 1 22.98 -2.63 23.34
CA MET A 1 22.70 -2.10 21.99
C MET A 1 22.49 -3.28 21.07
N THR A 2 21.24 -3.66 20.83
CA THR A 2 20.88 -4.72 19.87
C THR A 2 21.09 -4.14 18.47
N PHE A 3 22.01 -4.70 17.70
CA PHE A 3 22.19 -4.33 16.29
C PHE A 3 20.96 -4.79 15.52
N ILE A 4 20.02 -3.88 15.27
CA ILE A 4 18.89 -4.16 14.38
C ILE A 4 19.46 -4.24 12.96
N VAL A 5 19.58 -5.46 12.44
CA VAL A 5 19.89 -5.70 11.02
C VAL A 5 18.70 -5.15 10.22
N ARG A 6 18.90 -4.04 9.52
CA ARG A 6 17.87 -3.46 8.65
C ARG A 6 17.82 -4.26 7.34
N PRO A 7 16.65 -4.70 6.87
CA PRO A 7 16.52 -5.35 5.58
C PRO A 7 17.11 -4.49 4.46
N THR A 8 17.84 -5.10 3.53
CA THR A 8 18.42 -4.39 2.39
C THR A 8 17.29 -3.71 1.59
N LYS A 9 17.35 -2.37 1.51
CA LYS A 9 16.41 -1.41 0.88
C LYS A 9 15.28 -0.84 1.75
N LEU A 10 15.13 -1.23 3.02
CA LEU A 10 14.21 -0.53 3.92
C LEU A 10 14.67 0.92 4.13
N VAL A 11 13.83 1.89 3.81
CA VAL A 11 14.01 3.30 4.19
C VAL A 11 13.19 3.54 5.45
N ASP A 12 13.86 3.47 6.60
CA ASP A 12 13.20 3.47 7.91
C ASP A 12 12.70 4.86 8.34
N CYS A 13 11.82 4.88 9.36
CA CYS A 13 11.42 6.08 10.09
C CYS A 13 12.13 6.18 11.45
N GLU A 14 11.93 7.30 12.14
CA GLU A 14 12.52 7.57 13.46
C GLU A 14 11.73 6.94 14.60
N LEU A 15 10.40 6.91 14.49
CA LEU A 15 9.49 6.32 15.47
C LEU A 15 9.26 4.83 15.20
N HIS A 16 9.20 4.04 16.27
CA HIS A 16 8.88 2.61 16.23
C HIS A 16 7.98 2.21 17.39
N GLY A 17 7.34 1.06 17.27
CA GLY A 17 6.47 0.45 18.27
C GLY A 17 5.05 0.27 17.75
N GLY A 18 4.35 -0.73 18.30
CA GLY A 18 3.00 -1.09 17.87
C GLY A 18 1.95 0.01 18.08
N ASP A 19 2.18 0.97 18.98
CA ASP A 19 1.21 2.03 19.30
C ASP A 19 1.80 3.45 19.13
N SER A 20 2.90 3.58 18.38
CA SER A 20 3.64 4.85 18.23
C SER A 20 3.12 5.77 17.13
N GLY A 21 2.12 5.34 16.36
CA GLY A 21 1.71 5.97 15.11
C GLY A 21 2.59 5.61 13.91
N ALA A 22 3.65 4.83 14.08
CA ALA A 22 4.56 4.50 12.99
C ALA A 22 3.91 3.62 11.90
N GLU A 23 4.22 3.88 10.64
CA GLU A 23 3.61 3.23 9.48
C GLU A 23 4.69 2.66 8.56
N LEU A 24 4.49 1.46 8.02
CA LEU A 24 5.33 0.91 6.97
C LEU A 24 4.57 0.87 5.65
N PHE A 25 4.97 1.69 4.69
CA PHE A 25 4.49 1.62 3.32
C PHE A 25 5.23 0.53 2.55
N LEU A 26 4.50 -0.50 2.12
CA LEU A 26 4.98 -1.45 1.12
C LEU A 26 4.62 -0.90 -0.26
N VAL A 27 5.64 -0.51 -1.03
CA VAL A 27 5.46 0.25 -2.27
C VAL A 27 5.88 -0.59 -3.48
N GLU A 28 5.08 -0.55 -4.54
CA GLU A 28 5.37 -1.26 -5.79
C GLU A 28 6.47 -0.56 -6.59
N GLY A 29 7.57 -1.26 -6.83
CA GLY A 29 8.67 -0.79 -7.68
C GLY A 29 9.65 0.17 -7.00
N ASP A 30 10.92 0.08 -7.39
CA ASP A 30 12.00 0.92 -6.84
C ASP A 30 11.82 2.41 -7.18
N SER A 31 11.25 2.71 -8.34
CA SER A 31 11.05 4.10 -8.79
C SER A 31 10.03 4.82 -7.90
N ALA A 32 8.84 4.24 -7.73
CA ALA A 32 7.81 4.79 -6.86
C ALA A 32 8.28 4.84 -5.41
N SER A 33 8.97 3.80 -4.93
CA SER A 33 9.51 3.76 -3.57
C SER A 33 10.47 4.90 -3.27
N LYS A 34 11.31 5.31 -4.24
CA LYS A 34 12.20 6.49 -4.09
C LYS A 34 11.42 7.79 -4.01
N THR A 35 10.35 7.93 -4.80
CA THR A 35 9.47 9.10 -4.74
C THR A 35 8.75 9.17 -3.40
N VAL A 36 8.10 8.07 -2.97
CA VAL A 36 7.44 8.00 -1.65
C VAL A 36 8.43 8.27 -0.52
N ALA A 37 9.63 7.69 -0.57
CA ALA A 37 10.67 7.90 0.44
C ALA A 37 11.12 9.37 0.59
N ARG A 38 11.04 10.16 -0.49
CA ARG A 38 11.36 11.59 -0.50
C ARG A 38 10.22 12.43 0.07
N VAL A 39 8.97 12.07 -0.21
CA VAL A 39 7.78 12.88 0.09
C VAL A 39 7.20 12.59 1.49
N ARG A 40 7.41 11.37 2.02
CA ARG A 40 6.92 10.95 3.34
C ARG A 40 7.36 11.87 4.48
N ASP A 41 6.64 11.83 5.59
CA ASP A 41 7.18 12.29 6.87
C ASP A 41 8.12 11.22 7.45
N SER A 42 9.43 11.51 7.45
CA SER A 42 10.43 10.55 7.90
C SER A 42 10.38 10.23 9.39
N ARG A 43 9.65 11.02 10.18
CA ARG A 43 9.49 10.78 11.62
C ARG A 43 8.71 9.49 11.88
N PHE A 44 7.62 9.24 11.14
CA PHE A 44 6.73 8.11 11.43
C PHE A 44 6.43 7.18 10.25
N GLN A 45 6.78 7.53 9.02
CA GLN A 45 6.44 6.70 7.86
C GLN A 45 7.71 6.02 7.34
N ALA A 46 7.81 4.70 7.34
CA ALA A 46 8.88 3.93 6.70
C ALA A 46 8.43 3.44 5.31
N VAL A 47 9.38 3.11 4.44
CA VAL A 47 9.14 2.63 3.08
C VAL A 47 9.94 1.36 2.80
N LEU A 48 9.25 0.31 2.39
CA LEU A 48 9.85 -0.93 1.90
C LEU A 48 9.49 -1.13 0.41
N PRO A 49 10.46 -1.12 -0.50
CA PRO A 49 10.20 -1.42 -1.90
C PRO A 49 9.89 -2.90 -2.12
N MET A 50 8.88 -3.15 -2.95
CA MET A 50 8.53 -4.46 -3.46
C MET A 50 8.91 -4.55 -4.93
N GLN A 51 9.69 -5.56 -5.30
CA GLN A 51 10.12 -5.77 -6.68
C GLN A 51 9.48 -7.02 -7.27
N GLY A 52 8.90 -6.82 -8.46
CA GLY A 52 8.24 -7.90 -9.19
C GLY A 52 6.96 -8.38 -8.53
N LYS A 53 6.32 -9.33 -9.19
CA LYS A 53 5.06 -9.90 -8.75
C LYS A 53 5.26 -10.80 -7.53
N PRO A 54 4.54 -10.59 -6.42
CA PRO A 54 4.61 -11.47 -5.26
C PRO A 54 4.31 -12.92 -5.63
N MET A 55 4.99 -13.86 -4.96
CA MET A 55 4.65 -15.27 -5.11
C MET A 55 3.23 -15.53 -4.61
N ASN A 56 2.44 -16.32 -5.33
CA ASN A 56 1.10 -16.67 -4.91
C ASN A 56 1.14 -17.59 -3.68
N ALA A 57 0.98 -16.97 -2.51
CA ALA A 57 0.99 -17.66 -1.24
C ALA A 57 -0.20 -18.62 -1.06
N ALA A 58 -1.26 -18.60 -1.87
CA ALA A 58 -2.30 -19.63 -1.80
C ALA A 58 -1.82 -20.99 -2.32
N LYS A 59 -0.89 -20.98 -3.30
CA LYS A 59 -0.41 -22.18 -4.00
C LYS A 59 0.95 -22.66 -3.50
N ALA A 60 1.75 -21.76 -2.93
CA ALA A 60 3.08 -22.09 -2.45
C ALA A 60 3.04 -22.97 -1.18
N SER A 61 4.06 -23.80 -0.97
CA SER A 61 4.28 -24.46 0.32
C SER A 61 4.82 -23.44 1.34
N VAL A 62 4.61 -23.69 2.64
CA VAL A 62 5.12 -22.82 3.72
C VAL A 62 6.64 -22.63 3.59
N LYS A 63 7.39 -23.72 3.38
CA LYS A 63 8.84 -23.70 3.14
C LYS A 63 9.25 -22.83 1.95
N SER A 64 8.44 -22.76 0.89
CA SER A 64 8.71 -21.87 -0.25
C SER A 64 8.46 -20.41 0.08
N ILE A 65 7.46 -20.12 0.93
CA ILE A 65 7.13 -18.77 1.40
C ILE A 65 8.25 -18.26 2.30
N GLU A 66 8.71 -19.07 3.24
CA GLU A 66 9.78 -18.71 4.18
C GLU A 66 11.14 -18.44 3.51
N LYS A 67 11.38 -19.07 2.36
CA LYS A 67 12.59 -18.84 1.55
C LYS A 67 12.48 -17.66 0.60
N ASN A 68 11.29 -17.07 0.44
CA ASN A 68 11.07 -15.99 -0.49
C ASN A 68 11.61 -14.67 0.10
N GLN A 69 12.60 -14.08 -0.56
CA GLN A 69 13.28 -12.88 -0.07
C GLN A 69 12.36 -11.69 0.19
N LEU A 70 11.29 -11.50 -0.60
CA LEU A 70 10.33 -10.41 -0.41
C LEU A 70 9.59 -10.59 0.92
N PHE A 71 9.07 -11.79 1.19
CA PHE A 71 8.35 -12.08 2.42
C PHE A 71 9.26 -12.10 3.65
N THR A 72 10.46 -12.68 3.53
CA THR A 72 11.44 -12.67 4.62
C THR A 72 11.83 -11.25 5.01
N LYS A 73 12.17 -10.39 4.03
CA LYS A 73 12.51 -8.98 4.30
C LYS A 73 11.36 -8.20 4.91
N LEU A 74 10.13 -8.46 4.47
CA LEU A 74 8.95 -7.83 5.06
C LEU A 74 8.81 -8.24 6.53
N VAL A 75 8.86 -9.53 6.86
CA VAL A 75 8.74 -9.99 8.25
C VAL A 75 9.89 -9.51 9.12
N GLU A 76 11.11 -9.49 8.60
CA GLU A 76 12.27 -8.87 9.28
C GLU A 76 12.04 -7.36 9.52
N ALA A 77 11.48 -6.64 8.54
CA ALA A 77 11.15 -5.22 8.71
C ALA A 77 10.12 -5.03 9.82
N LEU A 78 9.09 -5.87 9.88
CA LEU A 78 8.03 -5.81 10.89
C LEU A 78 8.52 -6.19 12.29
N GLY A 79 9.50 -7.09 12.39
CA GLY A 79 10.02 -7.60 13.67
C GLY A 79 9.12 -8.63 14.37
N THR A 80 7.99 -9.00 13.77
CA THR A 80 6.99 -9.87 14.41
C THR A 80 7.32 -11.35 14.35
N GLY A 81 8.23 -11.77 13.47
CA GLY A 81 8.31 -13.19 13.09
C GLY A 81 7.04 -13.66 12.35
N TRP A 82 6.91 -14.98 12.17
CA TRP A 82 5.76 -15.66 11.57
C TRP A 82 5.59 -17.07 12.14
N GLY A 83 4.44 -17.71 11.90
CA GLY A 83 4.16 -19.06 12.41
C GLY A 83 4.20 -19.11 13.94
N ASP A 84 4.84 -20.14 14.50
CA ASP A 84 4.94 -20.34 15.95
C ASP A 84 5.78 -19.27 16.67
N ALA A 85 6.65 -18.56 15.93
CA ALA A 85 7.48 -17.48 16.45
C ALA A 85 6.82 -16.10 16.31
N PHE A 86 5.55 -16.05 15.86
CA PHE A 86 4.85 -14.78 15.68
C PHE A 86 4.58 -14.10 17.03
N ASP A 87 4.98 -12.84 17.14
CA ASP A 87 4.73 -11.98 18.28
C ASP A 87 4.29 -10.58 17.81
N LEU A 88 3.02 -10.25 18.08
CA LEU A 88 2.46 -8.94 17.77
C LEU A 88 3.08 -7.82 18.62
N THR A 89 3.55 -8.12 19.83
CA THR A 89 4.13 -7.11 20.73
C THR A 89 5.51 -6.62 20.25
N ALA A 90 6.20 -7.44 19.46
CA ALA A 90 7.46 -7.10 18.80
C ALA A 90 7.27 -6.23 17.53
N MET A 91 6.02 -5.93 17.16
CA MET A 91 5.72 -5.16 15.96
C MET A 91 6.38 -3.77 15.98
N ARG A 92 7.18 -3.49 14.95
CA ARG A 92 7.95 -2.25 14.84
C ARG A 92 7.13 -1.05 14.33
N TYR A 93 6.01 -1.30 13.67
CA TYR A 93 5.14 -0.27 13.12
C TYR A 93 3.70 -0.50 13.56
N GLN A 94 3.01 0.56 13.96
CA GLN A 94 1.59 0.50 14.27
C GLN A 94 0.75 -0.01 13.09
N ARG A 95 1.17 0.23 11.84
CA ARG A 95 0.44 -0.21 10.65
C ARG A 95 1.35 -0.53 9.48
N VAL A 96 0.94 -1.52 8.69
CA VAL A 96 1.47 -1.77 7.34
C VAL A 96 0.45 -1.26 6.34
N ILE A 97 0.89 -0.42 5.41
CA ILE A 97 0.06 0.19 4.38
C ILE A 97 0.55 -0.31 3.01
N LEU A 98 -0.34 -0.96 2.27
CA LEU A 98 -0.10 -1.31 0.87
C LEU A 98 -0.33 -0.07 0.01
N LEU A 99 0.68 0.34 -0.76
CA LEU A 99 0.60 1.48 -1.67
C LEU A 99 1.15 1.06 -3.04
N PHE A 100 0.25 0.55 -3.88
CA PHE A 100 0.57 -0.02 -5.19
C PHE A 100 -0.04 0.82 -6.32
N ASP A 101 0.42 0.61 -7.54
CA ASP A 101 -0.06 1.38 -8.68
C ASP A 101 -1.57 1.15 -8.89
N PRO A 102 -2.33 2.18 -9.32
CA PRO A 102 -3.78 2.08 -9.49
C PRO A 102 -4.20 1.28 -10.74
N ASP A 103 -3.29 0.52 -11.34
CA ASP A 103 -3.51 -0.29 -12.53
C ASP A 103 -3.82 -1.76 -12.17
N ALA A 104 -4.07 -2.58 -13.20
CA ALA A 104 -4.43 -3.98 -13.01
C ALA A 104 -3.31 -4.82 -12.37
N ASP A 105 -2.04 -4.46 -12.59
CA ASP A 105 -0.90 -5.18 -12.05
C ASP A 105 -0.72 -4.86 -10.57
N GLY A 106 -0.85 -3.58 -10.18
CA GLY A 106 -0.83 -3.17 -8.78
C GLY A 106 -1.99 -3.77 -7.97
N ILE A 107 -3.19 -3.83 -8.54
CA ILE A 107 -4.34 -4.54 -7.93
C ILE A 107 -4.02 -6.02 -7.73
N HIS A 108 -3.42 -6.69 -8.73
CA HIS A 108 -3.04 -8.10 -8.63
C HIS A 108 -1.98 -8.30 -7.53
N CYS A 109 -0.94 -7.46 -7.51
CA CYS A 109 0.09 -7.45 -6.48
C CYS A 109 -0.52 -7.28 -5.08
N GLY A 110 -1.46 -6.34 -4.93
CA GLY A 110 -2.22 -6.09 -3.70
C GLY A 110 -2.95 -7.33 -3.20
N ALA A 111 -3.68 -8.00 -4.09
CA ALA A 111 -4.39 -9.22 -3.77
C ALA A 111 -3.45 -10.36 -3.32
N LEU A 112 -2.31 -10.55 -4.00
CA LEU A 112 -1.34 -11.59 -3.62
C LEU A 112 -0.68 -11.29 -2.27
N MET A 113 -0.38 -10.02 -1.98
CA MET A 113 0.12 -9.62 -0.67
C MET A 113 -0.92 -9.89 0.42
N LEU A 114 -2.19 -9.52 0.19
CA LEU A 114 -3.26 -9.77 1.16
C LEU A 114 -3.45 -11.28 1.42
N ILE A 115 -3.37 -12.12 0.38
CA ILE A 115 -3.38 -13.58 0.54
C ILE A 115 -2.20 -14.05 1.40
N PHE A 116 -1.01 -13.49 1.19
CA PHE A 116 0.16 -13.79 2.03
C PHE A 116 -0.07 -13.39 3.50
N PHE A 117 -0.54 -12.16 3.74
CA PHE A 117 -0.84 -11.69 5.10
C PHE A 117 -1.88 -12.58 5.77
N ASP A 118 -2.96 -12.95 5.09
CA ASP A 118 -4.00 -13.82 5.66
C ASP A 118 -3.50 -15.22 6.00
N ARG A 119 -2.55 -15.73 5.20
CA ARG A 119 -2.01 -17.08 5.39
C ARG A 119 -0.92 -17.14 6.45
N MET A 120 -0.02 -16.15 6.49
CA MET A 120 1.22 -16.21 7.28
C MET A 120 1.25 -15.24 8.46
N LEU A 121 0.52 -14.13 8.38
CA LEU A 121 0.54 -13.02 9.34
C LEU A 121 -0.88 -12.60 9.71
N ARG A 122 -1.79 -13.58 9.77
CA ARG A 122 -3.21 -13.39 10.05
C ARG A 122 -3.51 -12.49 11.26
N PRO A 123 -2.77 -12.61 12.38
CA PRO A 123 -3.05 -11.75 13.53
C PRO A 123 -2.86 -10.25 13.26
N LEU A 124 -2.09 -9.84 12.24
CA LEU A 124 -1.99 -8.44 11.85
C LEU A 124 -3.29 -7.91 11.25
N ILE A 125 -3.99 -8.74 10.47
CA ILE A 125 -5.31 -8.40 9.91
C ILE A 125 -6.32 -8.30 11.06
N ASP A 126 -6.34 -9.31 11.93
CA ASP A 126 -7.29 -9.38 13.05
C ASP A 126 -7.09 -8.22 14.04
N ALA A 127 -5.85 -7.72 14.18
CA ALA A 127 -5.52 -6.57 15.01
C ALA A 127 -5.64 -5.20 14.30
N ASN A 128 -6.23 -5.14 13.10
CA ASN A 128 -6.38 -3.91 12.30
C ASN A 128 -5.05 -3.19 11.98
N ARG A 129 -3.97 -3.96 11.83
CA ARG A 129 -2.60 -3.48 11.55
C ARG A 129 -2.27 -3.47 10.06
N LEU A 130 -3.15 -3.96 9.19
CA LEU A 130 -2.96 -3.98 7.73
C LEU A 130 -3.98 -3.07 7.05
N ALA A 131 -3.51 -2.22 6.14
CA ALA A 131 -4.35 -1.31 5.36
C ALA A 131 -3.86 -1.18 3.92
N VAL A 132 -4.69 -0.59 3.08
CA VAL A 132 -4.36 -0.16 1.73
C VAL A 132 -4.73 1.31 1.57
N VAL A 133 -3.90 2.02 0.81
CA VAL A 133 -4.23 3.35 0.29
C VAL A 133 -4.24 3.25 -1.22
N GLN A 134 -5.35 3.66 -1.84
CA GLN A 134 -5.51 3.62 -3.28
C GLN A 134 -5.13 4.98 -3.87
N PRO A 135 -4.10 5.05 -4.72
CA PRO A 135 -3.75 6.29 -5.40
C PRO A 135 -4.84 6.71 -6.41
N PRO A 136 -4.98 8.00 -6.72
CA PRO A 136 -5.89 8.44 -7.75
C PRO A 136 -5.48 7.90 -9.13
N LEU A 137 -6.47 7.57 -9.95
CA LEU A 137 -6.29 7.17 -11.34
C LEU A 137 -6.25 8.40 -12.27
N PHE A 138 -7.00 9.44 -11.93
CA PHE A 138 -7.05 10.68 -12.67
C PHE A 138 -6.96 11.92 -11.79
N GLU A 139 -6.43 12.97 -12.39
CA GLU A 139 -6.41 14.35 -11.93
C GLU A 139 -7.25 15.18 -12.91
N ILE A 140 -8.16 16.00 -12.39
CA ILE A 140 -9.07 16.83 -13.19
C ILE A 140 -8.96 18.26 -12.69
N SER A 141 -8.48 19.15 -13.54
CA SER A 141 -8.42 20.59 -13.27
C SER A 141 -9.62 21.27 -13.94
N ALA A 142 -10.56 21.77 -13.15
CA ALA A 142 -11.78 22.41 -13.63
C ALA A 142 -11.70 23.94 -13.52
N ARG A 143 -12.17 24.66 -14.54
CA ARG A 143 -12.17 26.14 -14.52
C ARG A 143 -13.07 26.66 -13.39
N GLY A 144 -12.51 27.52 -12.55
CA GLY A 144 -13.25 28.15 -11.45
C GLY A 144 -13.26 27.32 -10.15
N TYR A 145 -12.58 26.18 -10.11
CA TYR A 145 -12.27 25.46 -8.87
C TYR A 145 -10.84 25.83 -8.46
N SER A 146 -10.64 26.10 -7.16
CA SER A 146 -9.29 26.26 -6.60
C SER A 146 -8.58 24.92 -6.51
N ASP A 147 -9.33 23.86 -6.20
CA ASP A 147 -8.79 22.55 -5.86
C ASP A 147 -8.90 21.60 -7.04
N THR A 148 -7.92 20.71 -7.16
CA THR A 148 -7.90 19.68 -8.18
C THR A 148 -8.80 18.52 -7.76
N LEU A 149 -9.61 17.99 -8.69
CA LEU A 149 -10.46 16.84 -8.41
C LEU A 149 -9.72 15.55 -8.73
N HIS A 150 -9.88 14.55 -7.87
CA HIS A 150 -9.26 13.23 -8.02
C HIS A 150 -10.29 12.15 -8.25
N ALA A 151 -10.07 11.32 -9.28
CA ALA A 151 -10.88 10.15 -9.55
C ALA A 151 -10.06 8.88 -9.32
N TYR A 152 -10.63 7.91 -8.61
CA TYR A 152 -9.96 6.67 -8.20
C TYR A 152 -10.34 5.46 -9.07
N THR A 153 -11.37 5.61 -9.91
CA THR A 153 -11.83 4.61 -10.89
C THR A 153 -12.30 5.31 -12.16
N ASP A 154 -12.38 4.57 -13.28
CA ASP A 154 -12.96 5.08 -14.52
C ASP A 154 -14.44 5.50 -14.31
N GLU A 155 -15.20 4.76 -13.51
CA GLU A 155 -16.59 5.13 -13.17
C GLU A 155 -16.67 6.43 -12.35
N HIS A 156 -15.79 6.61 -11.37
CA HIS A 156 -15.72 7.85 -10.61
C HIS A 156 -15.36 9.03 -11.52
N TYR A 157 -14.42 8.84 -12.45
CA TYR A 157 -14.09 9.85 -13.45
C TYR A 157 -15.31 10.23 -14.29
N HIS A 158 -16.08 9.25 -14.78
CA HIS A 158 -17.29 9.52 -15.56
C HIS A 158 -18.33 10.32 -14.76
N LYS A 159 -18.53 9.99 -13.48
CA LYS A 159 -19.42 10.76 -12.60
C LYS A 159 -18.98 12.22 -12.42
N LEU A 160 -17.69 12.46 -12.18
CA LEU A 160 -17.14 13.82 -12.06
C LEU A 160 -17.27 14.59 -13.37
N ARG A 161 -16.95 13.93 -14.49
CA ARG A 161 -17.07 14.48 -15.84
C ARG A 161 -18.51 14.94 -16.11
N ASP A 162 -19.48 14.07 -15.91
CA ASP A 162 -20.89 14.35 -16.20
C ASP A 162 -21.42 15.50 -15.33
N ALA A 163 -20.96 15.60 -14.08
CA ALA A 163 -21.30 16.71 -13.19
C ALA A 163 -20.71 18.06 -13.64
N LEU A 164 -19.50 18.07 -14.21
CA LEU A 164 -18.87 19.26 -14.79
C LEU A 164 -19.55 19.68 -16.10
N ASP A 165 -19.82 18.71 -16.97
CA ASP A 165 -20.51 18.92 -18.26
C ASP A 165 -21.92 19.48 -18.05
N ALA A 166 -22.68 18.95 -17.09
CA ALA A 166 -24.02 19.46 -16.73
C ALA A 166 -24.01 20.91 -16.25
N LYS A 167 -22.87 21.40 -15.73
CA LYS A 167 -22.67 22.79 -15.30
C LYS A 167 -22.02 23.65 -16.38
N GLY A 168 -21.68 23.10 -17.55
CA GLY A 168 -20.96 23.81 -18.61
C GLY A 168 -19.54 24.23 -18.22
N ILE A 169 -18.91 23.51 -17.28
CA ILE A 169 -17.59 23.86 -16.75
C ILE A 169 -16.52 23.16 -17.57
N ALA A 170 -15.64 23.95 -18.22
CA ALA A 170 -14.49 23.41 -18.92
C ALA A 170 -13.46 22.82 -17.96
N TYR A 171 -12.86 21.68 -18.31
CA TYR A 171 -11.84 21.00 -17.52
C TYR A 171 -10.75 20.37 -18.41
N SER A 172 -9.58 20.13 -17.81
CA SER A 172 -8.54 19.26 -18.36
C SER A 172 -8.41 18.00 -17.51
N LYS A 173 -7.88 16.92 -18.10
CA LYS A 173 -7.65 15.65 -17.40
C LYS A 173 -6.23 15.16 -17.59
N ARG A 174 -5.68 14.53 -16.56
CA ARG A 174 -4.44 13.75 -16.60
C ARG A 174 -4.73 12.37 -16.01
N ARG A 175 -4.28 11.31 -16.68
CA ARG A 175 -4.32 9.94 -16.16
C ARG A 175 -2.94 9.59 -15.63
N TYR A 176 -2.86 9.11 -14.40
CA TYR A 176 -1.61 8.60 -13.85
C TYR A 176 -1.35 7.19 -14.36
N ARG A 177 -0.09 6.90 -14.72
CA ARG A 177 0.34 5.56 -15.14
C ARG A 177 0.82 4.71 -13.97
N GLY A 178 1.01 5.33 -12.81
CA GLY A 178 1.60 4.76 -11.61
C GLY A 178 2.02 5.88 -10.66
N LEU A 179 2.42 5.51 -9.45
CA LEU A 179 2.82 6.41 -8.37
C LEU A 179 3.92 7.39 -8.79
N ALA A 180 4.90 6.92 -9.58
CA ALA A 180 6.02 7.75 -10.04
C ALA A 180 5.63 8.82 -11.08
N SER A 181 4.39 8.77 -11.62
CA SER A 181 3.87 9.79 -12.55
C SER A 181 3.12 10.93 -11.85
N MET A 182 2.89 10.81 -10.54
CA MET A 182 2.29 11.85 -9.71
C MET A 182 3.35 12.89 -9.33
N ASN A 183 2.92 14.13 -9.15
CA ASN A 183 3.77 15.14 -8.51
C ASN A 183 3.83 14.89 -6.99
N ASP A 184 4.79 15.53 -6.32
CA ASP A 184 5.04 15.29 -4.89
C ASP A 184 3.86 15.75 -4.01
N GLU A 185 3.19 16.85 -4.36
CA GLU A 185 2.04 17.40 -3.63
C GLU A 185 0.84 16.45 -3.66
N THR A 186 0.44 16.00 -4.85
CA THR A 186 -0.67 15.05 -5.01
C THR A 186 -0.35 13.71 -4.37
N LEU A 187 0.89 13.21 -4.49
CA LEU A 187 1.28 11.97 -3.81
C LEU A 187 1.17 12.12 -2.29
N HIS A 188 1.63 13.26 -1.75
CA HIS A 188 1.51 13.56 -0.33
C HIS A 188 0.04 13.57 0.12
N GLU A 189 -0.77 14.45 -0.47
CA GLU A 189 -2.17 14.66 -0.07
C GLU A 189 -3.04 13.42 -0.26
N THR A 190 -2.88 12.72 -1.38
CA THR A 190 -3.79 11.61 -1.68
C THR A 190 -3.37 10.29 -1.07
N CYS A 191 -2.07 10.11 -0.77
CA CYS A 191 -1.53 8.81 -0.38
C CYS A 191 -0.80 8.77 0.97
N LEU A 192 -0.18 9.87 1.40
CA LEU A 192 0.77 9.85 2.53
C LEU A 192 0.27 10.63 3.74
N ASP A 193 -0.36 11.77 3.54
CA ASP A 193 -0.86 12.63 4.61
C ASP A 193 -2.00 11.96 5.38
N PRO A 194 -1.85 11.68 6.69
CA PRO A 194 -2.89 11.06 7.51
C PRO A 194 -4.20 11.86 7.56
N ASP A 195 -4.15 13.18 7.38
CA ASP A 195 -5.31 14.04 7.51
C ASP A 195 -6.17 14.09 6.24
N SER A 196 -5.59 13.80 5.07
CA SER A 196 -6.26 13.92 3.77
C SER A 196 -6.37 12.61 2.98
N ARG A 197 -5.49 11.63 3.20
CA ARG A 197 -5.54 10.35 2.48
C ARG A 197 -6.75 9.50 2.88
N SER A 198 -7.27 8.73 1.93
CA SER A 198 -8.28 7.71 2.20
C SER A 198 -7.62 6.37 2.47
N ILE A 199 -7.72 5.89 3.71
CA ILE A 199 -7.16 4.60 4.14
C ILE A 199 -8.27 3.56 4.32
N HIS A 200 -8.06 2.37 3.77
CA HIS A 200 -8.96 1.24 3.95
C HIS A 200 -8.27 0.14 4.77
N LEU A 201 -8.81 -0.16 5.95
CA LEU A 201 -8.32 -1.27 6.78
C LEU A 201 -8.72 -2.59 6.14
N LEU A 202 -7.73 -3.42 5.84
CA LEU A 202 -7.98 -4.71 5.19
C LEU A 202 -8.46 -5.72 6.24
N GLN A 203 -9.56 -6.38 5.93
CA GLN A 203 -10.24 -7.33 6.80
C GLN A 203 -10.16 -8.76 6.25
N ARG A 204 -10.57 -9.70 7.10
CA ARG A 204 -10.74 -11.14 6.76
C ARG A 204 -11.51 -11.38 5.46
N GLN A 205 -12.57 -10.59 5.25
CA GLN A 205 -13.46 -10.71 4.09
C GLN A 205 -12.78 -10.27 2.79
N ASP A 206 -11.92 -9.24 2.85
CA ASP A 206 -11.16 -8.77 1.70
C ASP A 206 -10.13 -9.83 1.30
N ALA A 207 -9.50 -10.48 2.29
CA ALA A 207 -8.61 -11.60 2.04
C ALA A 207 -9.33 -12.81 1.42
N ALA A 208 -10.55 -13.12 1.88
CA ALA A 208 -11.37 -14.17 1.28
C ALA A 208 -11.76 -13.84 -0.17
N ALA A 209 -12.14 -12.60 -0.45
CA ALA A 209 -12.44 -12.13 -1.80
C ALA A 209 -11.20 -12.19 -2.72
N ALA A 210 -10.04 -11.74 -2.22
CA ALA A 210 -8.76 -11.85 -2.93
C ALA A 210 -8.41 -13.31 -3.23
N LEU A 211 -8.57 -14.21 -2.26
CA LEU A 211 -8.34 -15.64 -2.45
C LEU A 211 -9.27 -16.25 -3.50
N ALA A 212 -10.55 -15.88 -3.51
CA ALA A 212 -11.51 -16.36 -4.50
C ALA A 212 -11.17 -15.89 -5.93
N ALA A 213 -10.75 -14.63 -6.08
CA ALA A 213 -10.43 -14.05 -7.38
C ALA A 213 -9.02 -14.43 -7.89
N PHE A 214 -8.01 -14.47 -7.02
CA PHE A 214 -6.59 -14.58 -7.38
C PHE A 214 -5.88 -15.82 -6.82
N GLY A 215 -6.51 -16.60 -5.94
CA GLY A 215 -5.94 -17.84 -5.39
C GLY A 215 -5.72 -18.93 -6.44
N GLY A 216 -6.42 -18.84 -7.58
CA GLY A 216 -6.44 -19.82 -8.64
C GLY A 216 -7.25 -21.07 -8.28
N LYS A 217 -7.71 -21.81 -9.30
CA LYS A 217 -8.36 -23.11 -9.07
C LYS A 217 -7.37 -24.08 -8.45
N ARG A 218 -7.82 -24.79 -7.41
CA ARG A 218 -7.09 -25.90 -6.79
C ARG A 218 -6.93 -27.04 -7.79
#